data_AF-A0A151SNH4-F1
#
_entry.id   AF-A0A151SNH4-F1
#
_cell.length_a   1.000
_cell.length_b   1.000
_cell.length_c   1.000
_cell.angle_alpha   90.00
_cell.angle_beta   90.00
_cell.angle_gamma   90.00
#
_symmetry.space_group_name_H-M   'P 1'
#
loop_
_entity.id
_entity.type
_entity.pdbx_description
1 polymer ?
#
loop_
_entity_poly.entity_id
_entity_poly.type
_entity_poly.pdbx_seq_one_letter_code
_entity_poly.pdbx_strand_id
1 'polypeptide(L)' 'WTRPQVGFIKGNVDATIFKEDNKVGFGICLRNATGSLIKAKSGWFYGVAPSHEAEATTLLESI' A
#
# COMPACT_ATOMS: atom_id res chain seq x y z
N TRP A 1 -14.80 5.78 2.87
CA TRP A 1 -14.37 4.81 1.83
C TRP A 1 -15.47 4.71 0.78
N THR A 2 -15.11 4.70 -0.51
CA THR A 2 -16.06 4.63 -1.64
C THR A 2 -15.55 3.61 -2.65
N ARG A 3 -16.46 2.76 -3.16
CA ARG A 3 -16.16 1.73 -4.16
C ARG A 3 -15.71 2.34 -5.49
N PRO A 4 -14.79 1.70 -6.23
CA PRO A 4 -14.42 2.16 -7.56
C PRO A 4 -15.55 1.89 -8.56
N GLN A 5 -15.52 2.59 -9.70
CA GLN A 5 -16.42 2.32 -10.82
C GLN A 5 -16.11 0.96 -11.46
N VAL A 6 -17.09 0.38 -12.16
CA VAL A 6 -16.89 -0.84 -12.95
C VAL A 6 -15.76 -0.61 -13.97
N GLY A 7 -14.84 -1.57 -14.09
CA GLY A 7 -13.63 -1.45 -14.92
C GLY A 7 -12.40 -0.93 -14.17
N PHE A 8 -12.55 -0.47 -12.92
CA PHE A 8 -11.44 0.00 -12.09
C PHE A 8 -11.20 -0.88 -10.87
N ILE A 9 -9.95 -0.89 -10.42
CA ILE A 9 -9.53 -1.46 -9.13
C ILE A 9 -9.20 -0.28 -8.19
N LYS A 10 -9.65 -0.38 -6.94
CA LYS A 10 -9.21 0.54 -5.89
C LYS A 10 -8.03 -0.07 -5.15
N GLY A 11 -6.88 0.60 -5.19
CA GLY A 11 -5.75 0.30 -4.33
C GLY A 11 -5.76 1.21 -3.09
N ASN A 12 -5.78 0.61 -1.91
CA ASN A 12 -5.45 1.27 -0.66
C ASN A 12 -4.02 0.88 -0.29
N VAL A 13 -3.15 1.86 -0.10
CA VAL A 13 -1.76 1.69 0.30
C VAL A 13 -1.51 2.53 1.55
N ASP A 14 -0.63 2.04 2.42
CA ASP A 14 -0.18 2.74 3.61
C ASP A 14 1.22 2.26 3.99
N ALA A 15 2.06 3.17 4.46
CA ALA A 15 3.43 2.89 4.90
C ALA A 15 3.65 3.30 6.35
N THR A 16 4.42 2.49 7.08
CA THR A 16 4.85 2.78 8.45
C THR A 16 6.37 2.80 8.53
N ILE A 17 6.93 3.85 9.14
CA ILE A 17 8.38 4.02 9.31
C ILE A 17 8.78 3.55 10.71
N PHE A 18 9.66 2.57 10.79
CA PHE A 18 10.30 2.08 12.01
C PHE A 18 11.73 2.60 12.05
N LYS A 19 11.92 3.80 12.62
CA LYS A 19 13.21 4.53 12.57
C LYS A 19 14.30 3.77 13.31
N GLU A 20 13.97 3.21 14.46
CA GLU A 20 14.88 2.49 15.35
C GLU A 20 15.40 1.20 14.69
N ASP A 21 14.57 0.59 13.84
CA ASP A 21 14.90 -0.65 13.11
C ASP A 21 15.45 -0.41 11.70
N ASN A 22 15.55 0.86 11.26
CA ASN A 22 15.91 1.24 9.89
C ASN A 22 15.07 0.50 8.83
N LYS A 23 13.74 0.45 9.05
CA LYS A 23 12.81 -0.27 8.18
C LYS A 23 11.59 0.58 7.85
N VAL A 24 11.03 0.32 6.68
CA VAL A 24 9.69 0.76 6.29
C VAL A 24 8.84 -0.49 6.12
N GLY A 25 7.78 -0.60 6.92
CA GLY A 25 6.72 -1.57 6.69
C GLY A 25 5.64 -0.99 5.80
N PHE A 26 4.92 -1.87 5.11
CA PHE A 26 3.87 -1.44 4.21
C PHE A 26 2.69 -2.41 4.15
N GLY A 27 1.52 -1.87 3.80
CA GLY A 27 0.29 -2.62 3.59
C GLY A 27 -0.45 -2.16 2.33
N ILE A 28 -0.96 -3.13 1.56
CA ILE A 28 -1.66 -2.91 0.30
C ILE A 28 -2.93 -3.76 0.28
N CYS A 29 -4.05 -3.13 -0.09
CA CYS A 29 -5.33 -3.80 -0.33
C CYS A 29 -5.90 -3.37 -1.69
N LEU A 30 -6.08 -4.33 -2.59
CA LEU A 30 -6.74 -4.13 -3.88
C LEU A 30 -8.18 -4.62 -3.81
N ARG A 31 -9.13 -3.80 -4.24
CA ARG A 31 -10.56 -4.11 -4.23
C ARG A 31 -11.19 -3.88 -5.60
N ASN A 32 -12.11 -4.75 -5.98
CA ASN A 32 -12.88 -4.63 -7.22
C ASN A 32 -14.06 -3.63 -7.07
N ALA A 33 -14.85 -3.50 -8.14
CA ALA A 33 -16.03 -2.61 -8.18
C ALA A 33 -17.15 -2.97 -7.20
N THR A 34 -17.25 -4.23 -6.75
CA THR A 34 -18.21 -4.61 -5.69
C THR A 34 -17.71 -4.22 -4.30
N GLY A 35 -16.45 -3.78 -4.18
CA GLY A 35 -15.76 -3.48 -2.92
C GLY A 35 -15.07 -4.70 -2.29
N SER A 36 -15.16 -5.85 -2.94
CA SER A 36 -14.55 -7.10 -2.47
C SER A 36 -13.03 -7.02 -2.58
N LEU A 37 -12.33 -7.52 -1.56
CA LEU A 37 -10.88 -7.67 -1.59
C LEU A 37 -10.51 -8.72 -2.64
N ILE A 38 -9.63 -8.36 -3.58
CA ILE A 38 -9.13 -9.27 -4.61
C ILE A 38 -7.68 -9.69 -4.36
N LYS A 39 -6.88 -8.81 -3.75
CA LYS A 39 -5.50 -9.07 -3.39
C LYS A 39 -5.11 -8.20 -2.21
N ALA A 40 -4.30 -8.75 -1.32
CA ALA A 40 -3.60 -7.98 -0.29
C ALA A 40 -2.13 -8.35 -0.31
N LYS A 41 -1.28 -7.40 0.04
CA LYS A 41 0.16 -7.60 0.20
C LYS A 41 0.61 -6.77 1.39
N SER A 42 1.49 -7.33 2.20
CA SER A 42 2.22 -6.59 3.22
C SER A 42 3.67 -7.04 3.21
N GLY A 43 4.53 -6.21 3.76
CA GLY A 43 5.95 -6.50 3.80
C GLY A 43 6.71 -5.37 4.45
N TRP A 44 8.02 -5.43 4.29
CA TRP A 44 8.92 -4.39 4.73
C TRP A 44 10.17 -4.38 3.86
N PHE A 45 10.87 -3.25 3.85
CA PHE A 45 12.19 -3.12 3.25
C PHE A 45 13.09 -2.29 4.17
N TYR A 46 14.40 -2.44 3.98
CA TYR A 46 15.39 -1.66 4.72
C TYR A 46 15.47 -0.23 4.19
N GLY A 47 15.74 0.70 5.10
CA GLY A 47 15.87 2.12 4.82
C GLY A 47 14.86 2.95 5.61
N VAL A 48 15.19 4.23 5.76
CA VAL A 48 14.26 5.25 6.25
C VAL A 48 14.10 6.27 5.14
N ALA A 49 12.88 6.39 4.63
CA ALA A 49 12.51 7.41 3.67
C ALA A 49 11.53 8.40 4.34
N PRO A 50 11.43 9.65 3.87
CA PRO A 50 10.31 10.51 4.21
C PRO A 50 8.98 9.81 3.93
N SER A 51 7.93 10.18 4.67
CA SER A 51 6.62 9.52 4.57
C SER A 51 6.08 9.44 3.14
N HIS A 52 6.23 10.50 2.34
CA HIS A 52 5.74 10.52 0.96
C HIS A 52 6.50 9.55 0.03
N GLU A 53 7.80 9.37 0.23
CA GLU A 53 8.59 8.38 -0.52
C GLU A 53 8.25 6.94 -0.09
N ALA A 54 8.01 6.73 1.21
CA ALA A 54 7.58 5.44 1.74
C ALA A 54 6.21 5.01 1.17
N GLU A 55 5.26 5.95 1.09
CA GLU A 55 3.96 5.74 0.44
C GLU A 55 4.09 5.46 -1.06
N ALA A 56 4.91 6.24 -1.77
CA ALA A 56 5.15 6.03 -3.21
C ALA A 56 5.79 4.66 -3.49
N THR A 57 6.72 4.23 -2.64
CA THR A 57 7.35 2.90 -2.73
C THR A 57 6.32 1.79 -2.48
N THR A 58 5.43 1.98 -1.49
CA THR A 58 4.33 1.03 -1.24
C THR A 58 3.38 0.92 -2.44
N LEU A 59 3.09 2.05 -3.11
CA LEU A 59 2.31 2.04 -4.34
C LEU A 59 3.03 1.27 -5.46
N LEU A 60 4.34 1.44 -5.62
CA LEU A 60 5.12 0.68 -6.59
C LEU A 60 5.05 -0.84 -6.32
N GLU A 61 5.12 -1.26 -5.06
CA GLU A 61 5.00 -2.67 -4.64
C GLU A 61 3.61 -3.29 -4.90
N SER A 62 2.62 -2.48 -5.30
CA SER A 62 1.26 -2.92 -5.62
C SER A 62 1.05 -3.37 -7.07
N ILE A 63 2.00 -3.03 -7.96
CA ILE A 63 2.04 -3.41 -9.37
C ILE A 63 2.55 -4.84 -9.50
#